data_AF-A0A0A8VFN7-F1
#
_entry.id   AF-A0A0A8VFN7-F1
#
_cell.length_a   1.000
_cell.length_b   1.000
_cell.length_c   1.000
_cell.angle_alpha   90.00
_cell.angle_beta   90.00
_cell.angle_gamma   90.00
#
_symmetry.space_group_name_H-M   'P 1'
#
loop_
_entity.id
_entity.type
_entity.pdbx_description
1 polymer ?
#
loop_
_entity_poly.entity_id
_entity_poly.type
_entity_poly.pdbx_seq_one_letter_code
_entity_poly.pdbx_strand_id
1 'polypeptide(L)'
;MEQFRPNLVVTGASAFAEDSWQVIRVGNVIFDLVKPCSRCILTTVSAESGKKHPTAEPLMTLQKFRTADNGDVDFGQNMTARNSGIIRVGDNIEVLATKPSRPYHAGTVVETLSVTQDHTHAVTIDYNGVQFTGNNQQVLLEQLEQQNIRIPYSCRAGICGSCKITLVEGEVAPLKQSAIAENGVILSCSCIPKGNLTLTGK
;
A
#
# COMPACT_ATOMS: atom_id res chain seq x y z
N MET A 1 9.79 -0.18 13.33
CA MET A 1 9.19 1.04 12.73
C MET A 1 9.59 1.25 11.28
N GLU A 2 10.82 0.90 10.88
CA GLU A 2 11.34 1.14 9.53
C GLU A 2 10.47 0.57 8.39
N GLN A 3 9.90 -0.62 8.58
CA GLN A 3 8.97 -1.25 7.63
C GLN A 3 7.73 -0.40 7.31
N PHE A 4 7.30 0.48 8.25
CA PHE A 4 6.14 1.35 8.08
C PHE A 4 6.49 2.71 7.46
N ARG A 5 7.80 3.00 7.32
CA ARG A 5 8.36 4.20 6.70
C ARG A 5 7.74 5.52 7.20
N PRO A 6 7.65 5.73 8.53
CA PRO A 6 7.13 6.99 9.07
C PRO A 6 8.15 8.13 8.88
N ASN A 7 7.65 9.37 8.80
CA ASN A 7 8.50 10.56 8.90
C ASN A 7 8.66 11.05 10.35
N LEU A 8 7.63 10.86 11.18
CA LEU A 8 7.59 11.24 12.59
C LEU A 8 7.25 10.00 13.43
N VAL A 9 8.05 9.73 14.46
CA VAL A 9 7.81 8.66 15.43
C VAL A 9 7.68 9.29 16.81
N VAL A 10 6.61 8.95 17.51
CA VAL A 10 6.26 9.51 18.82
C VAL A 10 6.46 8.45 19.89
N THR A 11 7.01 8.85 21.04
CA THR A 11 7.15 7.99 22.21
C THR A 11 6.40 8.61 23.40
N GLY A 12 6.08 7.81 24.42
CA GLY A 12 5.37 8.27 25.62
C GLY A 12 3.84 8.36 25.50
N ALA A 13 3.28 8.15 24.31
CA ALA A 13 1.84 8.02 24.11
C ALA A 13 1.35 6.59 24.37
N SER A 14 0.08 6.43 24.72
CA SER A 14 -0.56 5.10 24.74
C SER A 14 -0.59 4.50 23.34
N ALA A 15 -0.67 3.17 23.25
CA ALA A 15 -0.77 2.48 21.96
C ALA A 15 -1.94 3.05 21.14
N PHE A 16 -1.65 3.38 19.87
CA PHE A 16 -2.62 3.91 18.91
C PHE A 16 -3.28 5.25 19.28
N ALA A 17 -2.71 6.02 20.22
CA ALA A 17 -3.23 7.31 20.61
C ALA A 17 -3.45 8.25 19.40
N GLU A 18 -2.59 8.13 18.38
CA GLU A 18 -2.61 8.93 17.17
C GLU A 18 -3.90 8.81 16.36
N ASP A 19 -4.65 7.71 16.51
CA ASP A 19 -5.92 7.52 15.80
C ASP A 19 -6.98 8.56 16.21
N SER A 20 -6.87 9.06 17.44
CA SER A 20 -7.77 10.06 18.00
C SER A 20 -7.29 11.50 17.76
N TRP A 21 -6.07 11.71 17.29
CA TRP A 21 -5.56 13.07 17.10
C TRP A 21 -6.15 13.69 15.84
N GLN A 22 -6.59 14.93 15.95
CA GLN A 22 -7.08 15.73 14.82
C GLN A 22 -6.06 16.79 14.42
N VAL A 23 -5.51 17.50 15.41
CA VAL A 23 -4.51 18.54 15.21
C VAL A 23 -3.43 18.39 16.28
N ILE A 24 -2.17 18.39 15.86
CA ILE A 24 -1.01 18.37 16.78
C ILE A 24 -0.06 19.51 16.47
N ARG A 25 0.73 19.90 17.47
CA ARG A 25 1.87 20.79 17.33
C ARG A 25 3.14 20.05 17.72
N VAL A 26 4.18 20.19 16.90
CA VAL A 26 5.54 19.70 17.17
C VAL A 26 6.49 20.89 17.00
N GLY A 27 7.14 21.31 18.09
CA GLY A 27 7.84 22.60 18.12
C GLY A 27 6.91 23.75 17.72
N ASN A 28 7.23 24.47 16.64
CA ASN A 28 6.41 25.57 16.11
C ASN A 28 5.55 25.17 14.90
N VAL A 29 5.55 23.90 14.48
CA VAL A 29 4.83 23.43 13.30
C VAL A 29 3.52 22.76 13.73
N ILE A 30 2.41 23.17 13.12
CA ILE A 30 1.09 22.59 13.34
C ILE A 30 0.77 21.63 12.20
N PHE A 31 0.26 20.45 12.56
CA PHE A 31 -0.13 19.41 11.61
C PHE A 31 -1.60 19.03 11.78
N ASP A 32 -2.30 18.90 10.65
CA ASP A 32 -3.61 18.26 10.56
C ASP A 32 -3.46 16.78 10.28
N LEU A 33 -4.12 15.92 11.05
CA LEU A 33 -4.15 14.49 10.82
C LEU A 33 -5.31 14.15 9.87
N VAL A 34 -4.99 14.13 8.58
CA VAL A 34 -5.96 14.05 7.48
C VAL A 34 -6.65 12.70 7.42
N LYS A 35 -5.90 11.59 7.55
CA LYS A 35 -6.47 10.24 7.46
C LYS A 35 -5.57 9.16 8.05
N PRO A 36 -6.14 8.01 8.48
CA PRO A 36 -5.38 6.80 8.73
C PRO A 36 -4.54 6.41 7.51
N CYS A 37 -3.42 5.75 7.77
CA CYS A 37 -2.52 5.33 6.72
C CYS A 37 -2.62 3.82 6.50
N SER A 38 -3.34 3.48 5.43
CA SER A 38 -3.58 2.11 5.00
C SER A 38 -2.31 1.47 4.48
N ARG A 39 -1.99 0.32 5.04
CA ARG A 39 -0.75 -0.40 4.78
C ARG A 39 -0.90 -1.29 3.56
N CYS A 40 0.24 -1.70 3.01
CA CYS A 40 0.31 -2.52 1.83
C CYS A 40 1.39 -3.58 2.02
N ILE A 41 1.53 -4.47 1.05
CA ILE A 41 2.51 -5.55 1.08
C ILE A 41 3.96 -5.06 1.27
N LEU A 42 4.29 -3.81 0.93
CA LEU A 42 5.63 -3.27 1.13
C LEU A 42 6.05 -3.22 2.59
N THR A 43 5.12 -3.20 3.55
CA THR A 43 5.47 -3.32 4.98
C THR A 43 6.08 -4.67 5.30
N THR A 44 5.84 -5.68 4.45
CA THR A 44 6.36 -7.04 4.61
C THR A 44 7.74 -7.24 3.98
N VAL A 45 8.28 -6.22 3.30
CA VAL A 45 9.60 -6.29 2.68
C VAL A 45 10.64 -5.70 3.63
N SER A 46 11.67 -6.48 3.97
CA SER A 46 12.80 -6.01 4.77
C SER A 46 13.54 -4.89 4.05
N ALA A 47 13.77 -3.78 4.75
CA ALA A 47 14.53 -2.64 4.20
C ALA A 47 16.00 -2.97 3.96
N GLU A 48 16.56 -3.90 4.73
CA GLU A 48 17.97 -4.32 4.67
C GLU A 48 18.21 -5.33 3.54
N SER A 49 17.34 -6.34 3.44
CA SER A 49 17.56 -7.47 2.52
C SER A 49 16.75 -7.39 1.23
N GLY A 50 15.75 -6.50 1.16
CA GLY A 50 14.82 -6.42 0.04
C GLY A 50 13.90 -7.65 -0.11
N LYS A 51 13.96 -8.60 0.83
CA LYS A 51 13.16 -9.84 0.78
C LYS A 51 11.84 -9.66 1.49
N LYS A 52 10.78 -10.22 0.89
CA LYS A 52 9.45 -10.32 1.48
C LYS A 52 9.46 -11.33 2.64
N HIS A 53 8.76 -11.01 3.72
CA HIS A 53 8.58 -11.93 4.84
C HIS A 53 7.75 -13.15 4.37
N PRO A 54 8.18 -14.39 4.68
CA PRO A 54 7.54 -15.61 4.16
C PRO A 54 6.06 -15.72 4.54
N THR A 55 5.70 -15.19 5.72
CA THR A 55 4.32 -15.18 6.23
C THR A 55 3.64 -13.81 6.11
N ALA A 56 4.14 -12.90 5.26
CA ALA A 56 3.56 -11.57 5.06
C ALA A 56 3.40 -10.72 6.34
N GLU A 57 4.28 -10.92 7.33
CA GLU A 57 4.35 -10.05 8.51
C GLU A 57 5.01 -8.71 8.17
N PRO A 58 4.59 -7.60 8.79
CA PRO A 58 3.66 -7.49 9.93
C PRO A 58 2.18 -7.37 9.52
N LEU A 59 1.86 -7.47 8.22
CA LEU A 59 0.52 -7.19 7.72
C LEU A 59 -0.49 -8.24 8.20
N MET A 60 -0.09 -9.51 8.25
CA MET A 60 -0.90 -10.60 8.83
C MET A 60 -1.27 -10.34 10.28
N THR A 61 -0.34 -9.86 11.11
CA THR A 61 -0.65 -9.49 12.50
C THR A 61 -1.60 -8.29 12.57
N LEU A 62 -1.37 -7.24 11.78
CA LEU A 62 -2.25 -6.07 11.78
C LEU A 62 -3.68 -6.43 11.34
N GLN A 63 -3.86 -7.30 10.35
CA GLN A 63 -5.19 -7.73 9.90
C GLN A 63 -6.07 -8.28 11.02
N LYS A 64 -5.47 -8.90 12.04
CA LYS A 64 -6.20 -9.48 13.19
C LYS A 64 -6.90 -8.44 14.07
N PHE A 65 -6.57 -7.16 13.98
CA PHE A 65 -7.16 -6.14 14.86
C PHE A 65 -7.19 -4.70 14.30
N ARG A 66 -6.62 -4.46 13.12
CA ARG A 66 -6.50 -3.13 12.48
C ARG A 66 -7.20 -3.05 11.14
N THR A 67 -8.15 -3.95 10.89
CA THR A 67 -8.95 -3.92 9.67
C THR A 67 -10.17 -3.03 9.90
N ALA A 68 -10.38 -2.06 9.02
CA ALA A 68 -11.56 -1.21 9.02
C ALA A 68 -12.71 -1.81 8.19
N ASP A 69 -13.91 -1.25 8.31
CA ASP A 69 -15.12 -1.73 7.61
C ASP A 69 -14.98 -1.80 6.09
N ASN A 70 -14.09 -1.00 5.49
CA ASN A 70 -13.81 -1.01 4.05
C ASN A 70 -12.69 -1.99 3.64
N GLY A 71 -12.18 -2.81 4.57
CA GLY A 71 -11.11 -3.78 4.33
C GLY A 71 -9.68 -3.22 4.43
N ASP A 72 -9.50 -1.91 4.64
CA ASP A 72 -8.16 -1.35 4.81
C ASP A 72 -7.53 -1.79 6.14
N VAL A 73 -6.25 -2.13 6.09
CA VAL A 73 -5.44 -2.45 7.28
C VAL A 73 -4.60 -1.22 7.62
N ASP A 74 -4.93 -0.53 8.69
CA ASP A 74 -4.34 0.78 9.01
C ASP A 74 -3.29 0.73 10.13
N PHE A 75 -2.20 1.48 9.95
CA PHE A 75 -1.21 1.72 11.01
C PHE A 75 -0.58 3.10 10.83
N GLY A 76 -0.63 3.96 11.86
CA GLY A 76 -0.19 5.35 11.80
C GLY A 76 -1.12 6.27 11.00
N GLN A 77 -0.78 7.56 10.97
CA GLN A 77 -1.61 8.62 10.40
C GLN A 77 -0.86 9.43 9.34
N ASN A 78 -1.58 9.85 8.30
CA ASN A 78 -1.10 10.82 7.33
C ASN A 78 -1.43 12.23 7.80
N MET A 79 -0.47 13.14 7.70
CA MET A 79 -0.61 14.50 8.20
C MET A 79 -0.14 15.55 7.19
N THR A 80 -0.71 16.74 7.26
CA THR A 80 -0.31 17.91 6.46
C THR A 80 0.10 19.05 7.37
N ALA A 81 1.25 19.67 7.08
CA ALA A 81 1.71 20.83 7.83
C ALA A 81 0.91 22.08 7.43
N ARG A 82 0.41 22.83 8.41
CA ARG A 82 -0.26 24.13 8.19
C ARG A 82 0.73 25.26 7.93
N ASN A 83 1.95 25.11 8.44
CA ASN A 83 3.02 26.08 8.32
C ASN A 83 4.37 25.38 8.15
N SER A 84 5.38 26.14 7.76
CA SER A 84 6.76 25.64 7.66
C SER A 84 7.55 25.98 8.90
N GLY A 85 8.54 25.15 9.21
CA GLY A 85 9.44 25.33 10.35
C GLY A 85 10.36 24.13 10.52
N ILE A 86 11.27 24.23 11.49
CA ILE A 86 12.17 23.14 11.84
C ILE A 86 11.58 22.41 13.06
N ILE A 87 11.45 21.09 12.92
CA ILE A 87 11.18 20.18 14.03
C ILE A 87 12.42 19.33 14.30
N ARG A 88 12.62 18.90 15.54
CA ARG A 88 13.78 18.12 15.97
C ARG A 88 13.35 16.91 16.79
N VAL A 89 14.20 15.88 16.78
CA VAL A 89 14.08 14.77 17.73
C VAL A 89 14.18 15.34 19.14
N GLY A 90 13.23 14.98 20.00
CA GLY A 90 13.11 15.51 21.36
C GLY A 90 12.10 16.65 21.51
N ASP A 91 11.57 17.20 20.42
CA ASP A 91 10.46 18.15 20.52
C ASP A 91 9.22 17.48 21.12
N ASN A 92 8.57 18.18 22.04
CA ASN A 92 7.31 17.73 22.63
C ASN A 92 6.18 17.83 21.61
N ILE A 93 5.25 16.88 21.72
CA ILE A 93 3.99 16.90 20.97
C ILE A 93 2.88 17.41 21.87
N GLU A 94 2.16 18.42 21.37
CA GLU A 94 0.94 18.93 21.99
C GLU A 94 -0.25 18.57 21.11
N VAL A 95 -1.24 17.88 21.68
CA VAL A 95 -2.50 17.57 20.98
C VAL A 95 -3.44 18.75 21.14
N LEU A 96 -3.69 19.48 20.05
CA LEU A 96 -4.51 20.69 20.03
C LEU A 96 -6.00 20.39 19.83
N ALA A 97 -6.31 19.29 19.13
CA ALA A 97 -7.68 18.84 18.92
C ALA A 97 -7.71 17.33 18.71
N THR A 98 -8.82 16.70 19.10
CA THR A 98 -9.08 15.27 18.94
C THR A 98 -10.33 15.01 18.12
N LYS A 99 -10.40 13.80 17.56
CA LYS A 99 -11.53 13.26 16.81
C LYS A 99 -11.82 11.84 17.31
N PRO A 100 -13.03 11.32 17.07
CA PRO A 100 -13.31 9.90 17.25
C PRO A 100 -12.33 9.06 16.42
N SER A 101 -11.77 8.01 17.02
CA SER A 101 -10.95 7.04 16.31
C SER A 101 -11.81 6.26 15.32
N ARG A 102 -11.21 5.86 14.18
CA ARG A 102 -11.85 4.93 13.24
C ARG A 102 -12.11 3.59 13.95
N PRO A 103 -13.28 2.94 13.76
CA PRO A 103 -13.51 1.61 14.28
C PRO A 103 -12.62 0.60 13.55
N TYR A 104 -12.05 -0.33 14.31
CA TYR A 104 -11.26 -1.44 13.81
C TYR A 104 -11.77 -2.74 14.41
N HIS A 105 -11.64 -3.81 13.65
CA HIS A 105 -11.99 -5.15 14.07
C HIS A 105 -10.95 -6.15 13.57
N ALA A 106 -11.10 -7.39 14.02
CA ALA A 106 -10.48 -8.50 13.34
C ALA A 106 -11.03 -8.53 11.92
N GLY A 107 -10.17 -8.27 10.94
CA GLY A 107 -10.52 -8.56 9.57
C GLY A 107 -10.68 -10.07 9.44
N THR A 108 -11.55 -10.51 8.53
CA THR A 108 -11.36 -11.83 7.96
C THR A 108 -9.91 -11.86 7.50
N VAL A 109 -9.10 -12.77 8.05
CA VAL A 109 -7.77 -13.02 7.51
C VAL A 109 -8.05 -13.46 6.09
N VAL A 110 -8.00 -12.50 5.16
CA VAL A 110 -7.77 -12.81 3.78
C VAL A 110 -6.33 -13.31 3.86
N GLU A 111 -6.18 -14.62 4.13
CA GLU A 111 -4.98 -15.36 3.82
C GLU A 111 -4.47 -14.71 2.57
N THR A 112 -3.33 -14.01 2.65
CA THR A 112 -2.79 -13.16 1.57
C THR A 112 -3.02 -13.88 0.27
N LEU A 113 -4.15 -13.56 -0.43
CA LEU A 113 -4.95 -14.51 -1.25
C LEU A 113 -4.10 -15.73 -1.46
N SER A 114 -4.14 -16.69 -0.49
CA SER A 114 -3.10 -17.74 -0.33
C SER A 114 -2.76 -18.11 -1.74
N VAL A 115 -1.61 -17.60 -2.23
CA VAL A 115 -1.39 -17.59 -3.68
C VAL A 115 -1.62 -19.03 -4.01
N THR A 116 -2.69 -19.31 -4.78
CA THR A 116 -3.05 -20.69 -5.03
C THR A 116 -1.71 -21.29 -5.37
N GLN A 117 -1.36 -22.41 -4.75
CA GLN A 117 -0.15 -23.13 -5.14
C GLN A 117 -0.29 -23.63 -6.60
N ASP A 118 -0.92 -22.86 -7.48
CA ASP A 118 -0.48 -22.71 -8.85
C ASP A 118 1.03 -22.53 -8.82
N HIS A 119 1.67 -23.59 -9.29
CA HIS A 119 3.04 -23.50 -9.75
C HIS A 119 3.22 -22.24 -10.59
N THR A 120 4.40 -21.63 -10.51
CA THR A 120 4.74 -20.53 -11.40
C THR A 120 4.58 -21.01 -12.83
N HIS A 121 3.61 -20.45 -13.55
CA HIS A 121 3.40 -20.74 -14.96
C HIS A 121 3.68 -19.47 -15.76
N ALA A 122 4.32 -19.67 -16.91
CA ALA A 122 4.58 -18.60 -17.85
C ALA A 122 3.27 -18.09 -18.43
N VAL A 123 3.16 -16.77 -18.54
CA VAL A 123 2.05 -16.10 -19.23
C VAL A 123 2.62 -15.20 -20.31
N THR A 124 1.90 -15.03 -21.41
CA THR A 124 2.22 -14.01 -22.40
C THR A 124 1.58 -12.70 -22.00
N ILE A 125 2.40 -11.65 -21.89
CA ILE A 125 1.94 -10.29 -21.63
C ILE A 125 2.20 -9.47 -22.88
N ASP A 126 1.15 -8.94 -23.48
CA ASP A 126 1.20 -7.94 -24.54
C ASP A 126 0.97 -6.55 -23.92
N TYR A 127 1.91 -5.64 -24.10
CA TYR A 127 1.75 -4.23 -23.73
C TYR A 127 2.00 -3.34 -24.95
N ASN A 128 0.94 -2.65 -25.42
CA ASN A 128 0.97 -1.82 -26.63
C ASN A 128 1.57 -2.56 -27.86
N GLY A 129 1.28 -3.86 -28.03
CA GLY A 129 1.78 -4.69 -29.12
C GLY A 129 3.18 -5.27 -28.90
N VAL A 130 3.84 -4.97 -27.78
CA VAL A 130 5.11 -5.60 -27.39
C VAL A 130 4.82 -6.80 -26.50
N GLN A 131 5.16 -7.99 -26.99
CA GLN A 131 4.95 -9.23 -26.26
C GLN A 131 6.21 -9.69 -25.53
N PHE A 132 6.03 -10.14 -24.30
CA PHE A 132 7.07 -10.77 -23.51
C PHE A 132 6.51 -11.87 -22.62
N THR A 133 7.40 -12.75 -22.16
CA THR A 133 7.05 -13.82 -21.23
C THR A 133 7.13 -13.29 -19.80
N GLY A 134 5.98 -13.33 -19.12
CA GLY A 134 5.83 -13.06 -17.70
C GLY A 134 5.46 -14.31 -16.90
N ASN A 135 4.96 -14.12 -15.68
CA ASN A 135 4.43 -15.17 -14.82
C ASN A 135 3.22 -14.71 -14.01
N ASN A 136 2.48 -15.68 -13.47
CA ASN A 136 1.27 -15.47 -12.65
C ASN A 136 1.54 -15.15 -11.17
N GLN A 137 2.79 -14.94 -10.76
CA GLN A 137 3.18 -14.74 -9.36
C GLN A 137 3.72 -13.32 -9.08
N GLN A 138 4.19 -12.64 -10.12
CA GLN A 138 4.83 -11.34 -10.01
C GLN A 138 3.89 -10.19 -10.39
N VAL A 139 4.05 -9.05 -9.72
CA VAL A 139 3.26 -7.84 -9.98
C VAL A 139 3.54 -7.30 -11.38
N LEU A 140 2.49 -6.93 -12.11
CA LEU A 140 2.56 -6.44 -13.48
C LEU A 140 3.55 -5.29 -13.67
N LEU A 141 3.57 -4.30 -12.76
CA LEU A 141 4.49 -3.18 -12.84
C LEU A 141 5.96 -3.65 -12.90
N GLU A 142 6.34 -4.63 -12.07
CA GLU A 142 7.72 -5.11 -12.03
C GLU A 142 8.07 -5.90 -13.30
N GLN A 143 7.13 -6.71 -13.79
CA GLN A 143 7.32 -7.46 -15.03
C GLN A 143 7.51 -6.52 -16.23
N LEU A 144 6.77 -5.42 -16.30
CA LEU A 144 6.94 -4.37 -17.30
C LEU A 144 8.30 -3.67 -17.16
N GLU A 145 8.71 -3.31 -15.94
CA GLU A 145 10.00 -2.67 -15.66
C GLU A 145 11.19 -3.55 -16.08
N GLN A 146 11.11 -4.87 -15.87
CA GLN A 146 12.14 -5.82 -16.30
C GLN A 146 12.33 -5.85 -17.82
N GLN A 147 11.28 -5.51 -18.58
CA GLN A 147 11.35 -5.34 -20.03
C GLN A 147 11.69 -3.91 -20.46
N ASN A 148 12.14 -3.07 -19.52
CA ASN A 148 12.40 -1.64 -19.71
C ASN A 148 11.16 -0.82 -20.13
N ILE A 149 9.94 -1.35 -19.92
CA ILE A 149 8.69 -0.64 -20.17
C ILE A 149 8.39 0.24 -18.96
N ARG A 150 8.40 1.56 -19.17
CA ARG A 150 8.21 2.53 -18.09
C ARG A 150 6.74 2.89 -17.93
N ILE A 151 6.16 2.44 -16.83
CA ILE A 151 4.85 2.91 -16.37
C ILE A 151 5.06 3.95 -15.28
N PRO A 152 4.38 5.12 -15.31
CA PRO A 152 4.42 6.07 -14.21
C PRO A 152 4.00 5.39 -12.89
N TYR A 153 4.77 5.55 -11.82
CA TYR A 153 4.39 5.03 -10.50
C TYR A 153 4.80 6.00 -9.40
N SER A 154 4.18 5.83 -8.23
CA SER A 154 4.56 6.56 -7.02
C SER A 154 4.55 5.64 -5.82
N CYS A 155 3.36 5.25 -5.33
CA CYS A 155 3.28 4.50 -4.06
C CYS A 155 3.65 3.01 -4.14
N ARG A 156 3.57 2.40 -5.34
CA ARG A 156 3.65 0.93 -5.55
C ARG A 156 2.77 0.08 -4.61
N ALA A 157 1.68 0.68 -4.14
CA ALA A 157 0.86 0.18 -3.04
C ALA A 157 -0.64 0.12 -3.37
N GLY A 158 -1.01 0.32 -4.64
CA GLY A 158 -2.39 0.19 -5.11
C GLY A 158 -3.34 1.29 -4.65
N ILE A 159 -2.83 2.47 -4.27
CA ILE A 159 -3.64 3.55 -3.70
C ILE A 159 -3.52 4.91 -4.41
N CYS A 160 -2.36 5.24 -4.99
CA CYS A 160 -2.13 6.57 -5.59
C CYS A 160 -2.71 6.73 -7.01
N GLY A 161 -2.96 5.61 -7.71
CA GLY A 161 -3.43 5.64 -9.09
C GLY A 161 -2.40 6.06 -10.15
N SER A 162 -1.14 6.33 -9.82
CA SER A 162 -0.12 6.67 -10.82
C SER A 162 0.14 5.52 -11.79
N CYS A 163 0.09 4.27 -11.30
CA CYS A 163 0.39 3.04 -12.05
C CYS A 163 -0.77 2.52 -12.91
N LYS A 164 -1.71 3.40 -13.29
CA LYS A 164 -2.91 3.03 -14.06
C LYS A 164 -2.56 2.60 -15.48
N ILE A 165 -3.09 1.46 -15.88
CA ILE A 165 -3.07 0.94 -17.26
C ILE A 165 -4.45 0.33 -17.56
N THR A 166 -4.71 0.04 -18.83
CA THR A 166 -5.97 -0.58 -19.25
C THR A 166 -5.75 -2.05 -19.55
N LEU A 167 -6.56 -2.92 -18.95
CA LEU A 167 -6.69 -4.33 -19.28
C LEU A 167 -7.69 -4.46 -20.43
N VAL A 168 -7.20 -4.86 -21.61
CA VAL A 168 -7.99 -5.06 -22.83
C VAL A 168 -8.52 -6.49 -22.90
N GLU A 169 -7.68 -7.47 -22.57
CA GLU A 169 -8.03 -8.89 -22.59
C GLU A 169 -7.30 -9.65 -21.47
N GLY A 170 -7.94 -10.71 -20.96
CA GLY A 170 -7.43 -11.57 -19.90
C GLY A 170 -7.99 -11.21 -18.52
N GLU A 171 -7.41 -11.83 -17.49
CA GLU A 171 -7.84 -11.63 -16.10
C GLU A 171 -6.64 -11.42 -15.17
N VAL A 172 -6.78 -10.50 -14.22
CA VAL A 172 -5.77 -10.22 -13.19
C VAL A 172 -6.35 -10.49 -11.80
N ALA A 173 -5.51 -10.95 -10.88
CA ALA A 173 -5.86 -11.00 -9.47
C ALA A 173 -5.38 -9.71 -8.78
N PRO A 174 -6.26 -8.98 -8.07
CA PRO A 174 -5.88 -7.80 -7.33
C PRO A 174 -5.21 -8.16 -5.99
N LEU A 175 -4.13 -7.45 -5.64
CA LEU A 175 -3.52 -7.49 -4.31
C LEU A 175 -4.21 -6.54 -3.32
N LYS A 176 -5.07 -5.65 -3.81
CA LYS A 176 -5.92 -4.74 -3.03
C LYS A 176 -7.26 -4.55 -3.72
N GLN A 177 -8.33 -4.41 -2.95
CA GLN A 177 -9.68 -4.19 -3.49
C GLN A 177 -9.77 -2.96 -4.39
N SER A 178 -8.97 -1.91 -4.12
CA SER A 178 -8.88 -0.69 -4.94
C SER A 178 -8.06 -0.83 -6.22
N ALA A 179 -7.46 -1.99 -6.50
CA ALA A 179 -6.54 -2.17 -7.63
C ALA A 179 -7.24 -2.35 -8.98
N ILE A 180 -8.53 -2.68 -8.99
CA ILE A 180 -9.35 -2.81 -10.20
C ILE A 180 -10.45 -1.75 -10.14
N ALA A 181 -10.53 -0.92 -11.16
CA ALA A 181 -11.60 0.07 -11.32
C ALA A 181 -12.63 -0.41 -12.35
N GLU A 182 -13.78 0.25 -12.36
CA GLU A 182 -14.78 0.07 -13.42
C GLU A 182 -14.17 0.50 -14.78
N ASN A 183 -14.52 -0.21 -15.86
CA ASN A 183 -14.05 0.01 -17.25
C ASN A 183 -12.67 -0.57 -17.61
N GLY A 184 -12.20 -1.62 -16.94
CA GLY A 184 -10.97 -2.32 -17.32
C GLY A 184 -9.68 -1.59 -16.94
N VAL A 185 -9.76 -0.45 -16.23
CA VAL A 185 -8.58 0.22 -15.69
C VAL A 185 -8.08 -0.51 -14.45
N ILE A 186 -6.80 -0.86 -14.43
CA ILE A 186 -6.15 -1.56 -13.33
C ILE A 186 -4.93 -0.81 -12.81
N LEU A 187 -4.55 -1.06 -11.56
CA LEU A 187 -3.31 -0.59 -10.96
C LEU A 187 -2.24 -1.66 -11.17
N SER A 188 -1.39 -1.48 -12.18
CA SER A 188 -0.30 -2.43 -12.51
C SER A 188 0.60 -2.77 -11.33
N CYS A 189 0.74 -1.86 -10.37
CA CYS A 189 1.52 -2.04 -9.15
C CYS A 189 0.83 -2.88 -8.06
N SER A 190 -0.38 -3.39 -8.30
CA SER A 190 -1.13 -4.21 -7.34
C SER A 190 -2.01 -5.25 -8.03
N CYS A 191 -1.60 -5.71 -9.21
CA CYS A 191 -2.26 -6.78 -9.96
C CYS A 191 -1.22 -7.82 -10.41
N ILE A 192 -1.58 -9.09 -10.32
CA ILE A 192 -0.83 -10.23 -10.89
C ILE A 192 -1.64 -10.89 -12.02
N PRO A 193 -1.02 -11.40 -13.09
CA PRO A 193 -1.74 -12.12 -14.14
C PRO A 193 -2.37 -13.42 -13.63
N LYS A 194 -3.59 -13.75 -14.07
CA LYS A 194 -4.14 -15.12 -13.94
C LYS A 194 -3.92 -15.96 -15.21
N GLY A 195 -3.59 -15.32 -16.33
CA GLY A 195 -3.36 -15.95 -17.62
C GLY A 195 -2.69 -14.97 -18.58
N ASN A 196 -2.81 -15.22 -19.88
CA ASN A 196 -2.32 -14.29 -20.90
C ASN A 196 -3.09 -12.97 -20.85
N LEU A 197 -2.39 -11.86 -21.07
CA LEU A 197 -2.94 -10.51 -20.95
C LEU A 197 -2.64 -9.66 -22.17
N THR A 198 -3.61 -8.82 -22.52
CA THR A 198 -3.43 -7.69 -23.43
C THR A 198 -3.66 -6.40 -22.66
N LEU A 199 -2.65 -5.54 -22.62
CA LEU A 199 -2.59 -4.32 -21.82
C LEU A 199 -2.28 -3.12 -22.72
N THR A 200 -2.83 -1.96 -22.39
CA THR A 200 -2.47 -0.70 -23.06
C THR A 200 -2.14 0.40 -22.06
N GLY A 201 -1.30 1.34 -22.51
CA GLY A 201 -1.09 2.60 -21.81
C GLY A 201 -2.38 3.40 -21.67
N LYS A 202 -2.44 4.25 -20.64
CA LYS A 202 -3.48 5.26 -20.51
C LYS A 202 -3.15 6.48 -21.37
#